data_AF-A0A2M7J3E6-F1
#
_entry.id   AF-A0A2M7J3E6-F1
#
_cell.length_a   1.000
_cell.length_b   1.000
_cell.length_c   1.000
_cell.angle_alpha   90.00
_cell.angle_beta   90.00
_cell.angle_gamma   90.00
#
_symmetry.space_group_name_H-M   'P 1'
#
loop_
_entity.id
_entity.type
_entity.pdbx_description
1 polymer ?
#
loop_
_entity_poly.entity_id
_entity_poly.type
_entity_poly.pdbx_seq_one_letter_code
_entity_poly.pdbx_strand_id
1 'polypeptide(L)'
;MNPPIKPIVRVALDVPLATLFDYSADESVVPGQRVLVPFGTRKKVGVVMERVAESPLSATRIKPVLQVLSGSALLSARFLSLLKFCSNYYHYPIGQAVFTALPTRLRADKPITIKPILHYRLAGCPPAIASLPKRKVI
;
A
#
# COMPACT_ATOMS: atom_id res chain seq x y z
N MET A 1 -25.14 -25.51 -1.44
CA MET A 1 -24.91 -24.06 -1.24
C MET A 1 -23.63 -23.70 -1.97
N ASN A 2 -23.68 -22.84 -2.99
CA ASN A 2 -22.45 -22.31 -3.60
C ASN A 2 -21.72 -21.45 -2.56
N PRO A 3 -20.41 -21.62 -2.37
CA PRO A 3 -19.65 -20.76 -1.47
C PRO A 3 -19.74 -19.30 -1.96
N PRO A 4 -19.74 -18.31 -1.05
CA PRO A 4 -19.74 -16.90 -1.45
C PRO A 4 -18.49 -16.63 -2.28
N ILE A 5 -18.68 -16.09 -3.49
CA ILE A 5 -17.60 -15.73 -4.39
C ILE A 5 -16.84 -14.57 -3.74
N LYS A 6 -15.65 -14.85 -3.21
CA LYS A 6 -14.78 -13.81 -2.67
C LYS A 6 -14.24 -12.96 -3.82
N PRO A 7 -14.19 -11.63 -3.68
CA PRO A 7 -13.62 -10.78 -4.70
C PRO A 7 -12.16 -11.10 -4.92
N ILE A 8 -11.73 -10.91 -6.17
CA ILE A 8 -10.34 -11.14 -6.58
C ILE A 8 -9.67 -9.79 -6.77
N VAL A 9 -8.45 -9.68 -6.24
CA VAL A 9 -7.61 -8.50 -6.38
C VAL A 9 -6.30 -8.87 -7.07
N ARG A 10 -5.84 -8.00 -7.95
CA ARG A 10 -4.53 -8.12 -8.60
C ARG A 10 -3.51 -7.29 -7.84
N VAL A 11 -2.47 -7.97 -7.37
CA VAL A 11 -1.47 -7.40 -6.47
C VAL A 11 -0.12 -7.30 -7.16
N ALA A 12 0.49 -6.12 -7.10
CA ALA A 12 1.86 -5.88 -7.51
C ALA A 12 2.81 -6.33 -6.39
N LEU A 13 3.81 -7.14 -6.72
CA LEU A 13 4.83 -7.63 -5.78
C LEU A 13 6.23 -7.24 -6.25
N ASP A 14 7.12 -6.89 -5.31
CA ASP A 14 8.52 -6.60 -5.61
C ASP A 14 9.29 -7.87 -6.00
N VAL A 15 9.14 -8.27 -7.27
CA VAL A 15 9.77 -9.40 -7.95
C VAL A 15 10.03 -9.02 -9.41
N PRO A 16 11.04 -9.59 -10.07
CA PRO A 16 11.40 -9.28 -11.46
C PRO A 16 10.46 -9.98 -12.46
N LEU A 17 9.15 -9.85 -12.27
CA LEU A 17 8.12 -10.41 -13.15
C LEU A 17 7.18 -9.28 -13.56
N ALA A 18 7.01 -9.10 -14.87
CA ALA A 18 6.16 -8.06 -15.44
C ALA A 18 4.67 -8.46 -15.43
N THR A 19 4.18 -8.95 -14.28
CA THR A 19 2.78 -9.37 -14.09
C THR A 19 2.27 -8.96 -12.72
N LEU A 20 0.95 -8.90 -12.61
CA LEU A 20 0.25 -8.89 -11.33
C LEU A 20 -0.09 -10.31 -10.90
N PHE A 21 -0.36 -10.48 -9.61
CA PHE A 21 -0.72 -11.77 -9.02
C PHE A 21 -2.12 -11.69 -8.43
N ASP A 22 -2.94 -12.69 -8.73
CA ASP A 22 -4.34 -12.74 -8.30
C ASP A 22 -4.44 -13.36 -6.90
N TYR A 23 -5.19 -12.69 -6.02
CA TYR A 23 -5.51 -13.17 -4.68
C TYR A 23 -6.99 -12.99 -4.40
N SER A 24 -7.55 -13.87 -3.58
CA SER A 24 -8.88 -13.65 -3.00
C SER A 24 -8.76 -12.68 -1.83
N ALA A 25 -9.73 -11.79 -1.71
CA ALA A 25 -9.75 -10.77 -0.67
C ALA A 25 -11.15 -10.61 -0.09
N ASP A 26 -11.26 -9.86 0.99
CA ASP A 26 -12.55 -9.42 1.52
C ASP A 26 -13.02 -8.16 0.78
N GLU A 27 -14.33 -7.88 0.84
CA GLU A 27 -14.98 -6.75 0.14
C GLU A 27 -14.38 -5.38 0.47
N SER A 28 -13.82 -5.21 1.67
CA SER A 28 -13.18 -3.99 2.13
C SER A 28 -11.83 -3.71 1.47
N VAL A 29 -11.25 -4.69 0.76
CA VAL A 29 -9.95 -4.53 0.11
C VAL A 29 -10.12 -3.79 -1.20
N VAL A 30 -9.44 -2.64 -1.32
CA VAL A 30 -9.58 -1.72 -2.44
C VAL A 30 -8.23 -1.41 -3.10
N PRO A 31 -8.21 -1.02 -4.39
CA PRO A 31 -7.01 -0.55 -5.05
C PRO A 31 -6.29 0.56 -4.28
N GLY A 32 -4.96 0.50 -4.31
CA GLY A 32 -4.08 1.43 -3.61
C GLY A 32 -3.76 1.04 -2.17
N GLN A 33 -4.37 -0.03 -1.63
CA GLN A 33 -3.99 -0.59 -0.34
C GLN A 33 -2.71 -1.42 -0.42
N ARG A 34 -1.95 -1.39 0.67
CA ARG A 34 -0.87 -2.34 0.92
C ARG A 34 -1.41 -3.57 1.61
N VAL A 35 -0.99 -4.75 1.16
CA VAL A 35 -1.45 -6.05 1.66
C VAL A 35 -0.28 -6.99 1.90
N LEU A 36 -0.42 -7.90 2.84
CA LEU A 36 0.49 -9.02 3.04
C LEU A 36 -0.10 -10.27 2.38
N VAL A 37 0.66 -10.92 1.51
CA VAL A 37 0.20 -12.07 0.73
C VAL A 37 1.21 -13.22 0.78
N PRO A 38 0.77 -14.49 0.62
CA PRO A 38 1.68 -15.61 0.50
C PRO A 38 2.29 -15.67 -0.90
N PHE A 39 3.61 -15.79 -1.00
CA PHE A 39 4.33 -15.93 -2.27
C PHE A 39 5.42 -17.01 -2.15
N GLY A 40 5.19 -18.16 -2.80
CA GLY A 40 6.00 -19.36 -2.55
C GLY A 40 5.91 -19.81 -1.10
N THR A 41 7.06 -19.94 -0.44
CA THR A 41 7.21 -20.28 0.99
C THR A 41 7.25 -19.05 1.91
N ARG A 42 7.31 -17.84 1.34
CA ARG A 42 7.47 -16.58 2.09
C ARG A 42 6.18 -15.77 2.07
N LYS A 43 6.13 -14.75 2.93
CA LYS A 43 5.13 -13.67 2.87
C LYS A 43 5.77 -12.45 2.22
N LYS A 44 5.03 -11.74 1.39
CA LYS A 44 5.46 -10.49 0.76
C LYS A 44 4.43 -9.40 0.96
N VAL A 45 4.93 -8.18 1.16
CA VAL A 45 4.10 -6.98 1.00
C VAL A 45 3.82 -6.80 -0.48
N GLY A 46 2.59 -6.44 -0.80
CA GLY A 46 2.14 -6.09 -2.13
C GLY A 46 1.24 -4.87 -2.11
N VAL A 47 0.98 -4.32 -3.28
CA VAL A 47 0.02 -3.22 -3.48
C VAL A 47 -1.10 -3.70 -4.38
N VAL A 48 -2.34 -3.50 -3.95
CA VAL A 48 -3.53 -3.81 -4.75
C VAL A 48 -3.62 -2.81 -5.90
N MET A 49 -3.56 -3.29 -7.14
CA MET A 49 -3.59 -2.45 -8.34
C MET A 49 -5.00 -2.34 -8.90
N GLU A 50 -5.76 -3.42 -8.88
CA GLU A 50 -7.11 -3.49 -9.43
C GLU A 50 -7.91 -4.63 -8.78
N ARG A 51 -9.23 -4.52 -8.85
CA ARG A 51 -10.18 -5.54 -8.41
C ARG A 51 -10.87 -6.11 -9.64
N VAL A 52 -10.97 -7.43 -9.71
CA VAL A 52 -11.52 -8.14 -10.86
C VAL A 52 -12.61 -9.11 -10.40
N ALA A 53 -13.62 -9.30 -11.25
CA ALA A 53 -14.70 -10.26 -10.98
C ALA A 53 -14.23 -11.71 -11.18
N GLU A 54 -13.34 -11.92 -12.14
CA GLU A 54 -12.90 -13.24 -12.57
C GLU A 54 -11.37 -13.29 -12.72
N SER A 55 -10.82 -14.47 -12.45
CA SER A 55 -9.41 -14.78 -12.68
C SER A 55 -9.31 -15.94 -13.67
N PRO A 56 -8.30 -15.93 -14.57
CA PRO A 56 -7.99 -17.09 -15.40
C PRO A 56 -7.45 -18.28 -14.59
N LEU A 57 -7.12 -18.08 -13.31
CA LEU A 57 -6.65 -19.13 -12.43
C LEU A 57 -7.83 -19.94 -11.86
N SER A 58 -7.63 -21.25 -11.73
CA SER A 58 -8.53 -22.10 -10.95
C SER A 58 -8.63 -21.59 -9.51
N ALA A 59 -9.84 -21.62 -8.94
CA ALA A 59 -10.12 -21.18 -7.58
C ALA A 59 -9.20 -21.83 -6.52
N THR A 60 -8.72 -23.05 -6.76
CA THR A 60 -7.80 -23.77 -5.85
C THR A 60 -6.39 -23.19 -5.83
N ARG A 61 -5.99 -22.45 -6.87
CA ARG A 61 -4.67 -21.81 -6.97
C ARG A 61 -4.66 -20.39 -6.42
N ILE A 62 -5.83 -19.78 -6.27
CA ILE A 62 -5.98 -18.41 -5.77
C ILE A 62 -5.83 -18.43 -4.25
N LYS A 63 -4.71 -17.92 -3.76
CA LYS A 63 -4.46 -17.79 -2.32
C LYS A 63 -5.16 -16.53 -1.77
N PRO A 64 -5.48 -16.50 -0.47
CA PRO A 64 -6.07 -15.32 0.15
C PRO A 64 -5.03 -14.25 0.48
N VAL A 65 -5.48 -12.99 0.50
CA VAL A 65 -4.79 -11.90 1.20
C VAL A 65 -4.74 -12.23 2.69
N LEU A 66 -3.55 -12.16 3.30
CA LEU A 66 -3.37 -12.49 4.72
C LEU A 66 -3.74 -11.33 5.64
N GLN A 67 -3.43 -10.10 5.22
CA GLN A 67 -3.60 -8.91 6.05
C GLN A 67 -3.60 -7.65 5.19
N VAL A 68 -4.45 -6.67 5.51
CA VAL A 68 -4.35 -5.29 5.01
C VAL A 68 -3.43 -4.48 5.94
N LEU A 69 -2.41 -3.83 5.39
CA LEU A 69 -1.43 -3.07 6.18
C LEU A 69 -1.92 -1.64 6.42
N SER A 70 -2.41 -1.40 7.63
CA SER A 70 -2.96 -0.11 8.07
C SER A 70 -1.88 0.96 8.36
N GLY A 71 -2.33 2.21 8.50
CA GLY A 71 -1.49 3.34 8.94
C GLY A 71 -0.84 4.15 7.83
N SER A 72 -1.09 3.80 6.56
CA SER A 72 -0.72 4.60 5.39
C SER A 72 -1.96 5.02 4.61
N ALA A 73 -1.93 6.23 4.04
CA ALA A 73 -2.96 6.64 3.09
C ALA A 73 -2.99 5.68 1.88
N LEU A 74 -4.18 5.54 1.29
CA LEU A 74 -4.35 4.79 0.05
C LEU A 74 -3.59 5.48 -1.08
N LEU A 75 -2.94 4.70 -1.93
CA LEU A 75 -2.42 5.23 -3.19
C LEU A 75 -3.59 5.61 -4.09
N SER A 76 -3.59 6.84 -4.60
CA SER A 76 -4.68 7.32 -5.44
C SER A 76 -4.73 6.58 -6.77
N ALA A 77 -5.91 6.48 -7.36
CA ALA A 77 -6.09 5.87 -8.68
C ALA A 77 -5.19 6.51 -9.75
N ARG A 78 -5.04 7.85 -9.74
CA ARG A 78 -4.14 8.57 -10.64
C ARG A 78 -2.68 8.13 -10.47
N PHE A 79 -2.24 7.88 -9.24
CA PHE A 79 -0.88 7.41 -8.98
C PHE A 79 -0.68 5.97 -9.47
N LEU A 80 -1.65 5.09 -9.25
CA LEU A 80 -1.60 3.72 -9.79
C LEU A 80 -1.56 3.73 -11.33
N SER A 81 -2.36 4.58 -11.98
CA SER A 81 -2.33 4.76 -13.44
C SER A 81 -0.98 5.26 -13.94
N LEU A 82 -0.36 6.22 -13.23
CA LEU A 82 0.98 6.70 -13.55
C LEU A 82 2.03 5.58 -13.46
N LEU A 83 1.99 4.77 -12.39
CA LEU A 83 2.93 3.66 -12.23
C LEU A 83 2.74 2.58 -13.30
N LYS A 84 1.49 2.31 -13.69
CA LYS A 84 1.17 1.41 -14.81
C LYS A 84 1.71 1.96 -16.14
N PHE A 85 1.53 3.26 -16.39
CA PHE A 85 2.12 3.93 -17.56
C PHE A 85 3.65 3.82 -17.56
N CYS A 86 4.33 4.17 -16.46
CA CYS A 86 5.79 4.09 -16.37
C CYS A 86 6.30 2.67 -16.60
N SER A 87 5.67 1.67 -15.98
CA SER A 87 6.00 0.25 -16.17
C SER A 87 5.89 -0.16 -17.63
N ASN A 88 4.79 0.18 -18.29
CA ASN A 88 4.56 -0.14 -19.70
C ASN A 88 5.54 0.59 -20.62
N TYR A 89 5.75 1.89 -20.41
CA TYR A 89 6.57 2.73 -21.28
C TYR A 89 8.06 2.36 -21.18
N TYR A 90 8.56 2.14 -19.97
CA TYR A 90 9.97 1.80 -19.73
C TYR A 90 10.24 0.29 -19.74
N HIS A 91 9.24 -0.54 -20.05
CA HIS A 91 9.32 -2.00 -20.00
C HIS A 91 9.89 -2.54 -18.67
N TYR A 92 9.57 -1.85 -17.57
CA TYR A 92 10.04 -2.17 -16.24
C TYR A 92 8.97 -2.95 -15.46
N PRO A 93 9.29 -4.01 -14.71
CA PRO A 93 8.28 -4.82 -14.01
C PRO A 93 7.39 -3.98 -13.10
N ILE A 94 6.06 -4.10 -13.26
CA ILE A 94 5.07 -3.28 -12.54
C ILE A 94 5.24 -3.35 -11.02
N GLY A 95 5.53 -4.54 -10.50
CA GLY A 95 5.86 -4.77 -9.11
C GLY A 95 7.00 -3.88 -8.62
N GLN A 96 8.13 -3.91 -9.30
CA GLN A 96 9.30 -3.12 -8.95
C GLN A 96 9.07 -1.62 -9.18
N ALA A 97 8.33 -1.23 -10.22
CA ALA A 97 7.96 0.16 -10.49
C ALA A 97 7.19 0.75 -9.29
N VAL A 98 6.18 0.03 -8.80
CA VAL A 98 5.39 0.43 -7.65
C VAL A 98 6.26 0.55 -6.40
N PHE A 99 7.08 -0.47 -6.10
CA PHE A 99 7.90 -0.47 -4.89
C PHE A 99 9.03 0.56 -4.93
N THR A 100 9.58 0.87 -6.09
CA THR A 100 10.59 1.94 -6.26
C THR A 100 10.00 3.31 -5.90
N ALA A 101 8.74 3.56 -6.27
CA ALA A 101 8.05 4.80 -5.96
C ALA A 101 7.65 4.94 -4.48
N LEU A 102 7.60 3.82 -3.73
CA LEU A 102 7.25 3.83 -2.31
C LEU A 102 8.46 4.15 -1.42
N PRO A 103 8.32 5.03 -0.42
CA PRO A 103 9.27 5.17 0.69
C PRO A 103 9.59 3.82 1.37
N THR A 104 10.83 3.63 1.82
CA THR A 104 11.30 2.36 2.40
C THR A 104 10.42 1.85 3.54
N ARG A 105 9.90 2.74 4.41
CA ARG A 105 9.00 2.36 5.51
C ARG A 105 7.68 1.76 5.03
N LEU A 106 7.18 2.17 3.85
CA LEU A 106 5.96 1.64 3.26
C LEU A 106 6.18 0.28 2.57
N ARG A 107 7.42 -0.13 2.32
CA ARG A 107 7.75 -1.45 1.76
C ARG A 107 7.76 -2.56 2.80
N ALA A 108 7.86 -2.20 4.08
CA ALA A 108 7.84 -3.14 5.20
C ALA A 108 6.42 -3.58 5.56
N ASP A 109 6.32 -4.75 6.18
CA ASP A 109 5.08 -5.36 6.70
C ASP A 109 4.64 -4.77 8.05
N LYS A 110 5.41 -3.84 8.60
CA LYS A 110 5.12 -3.19 9.87
C LYS A 110 4.02 -2.12 9.73
N PRO A 111 3.12 -1.99 10.72
CA PRO A 111 2.18 -0.88 10.75
C PRO A 111 2.93 0.44 10.88
N ILE A 112 2.35 1.49 10.29
CA ILE A 112 2.96 2.83 10.28
C ILE A 112 2.16 3.74 11.21
N THR A 113 2.87 4.39 12.12
CA THR A 113 2.33 5.47 12.94
C THR A 113 2.79 6.79 12.38
N ILE A 114 1.86 7.58 11.83
CA ILE A 114 2.13 8.93 11.35
C ILE A 114 2.18 9.86 12.56
N LYS A 115 3.26 10.63 12.70
CA LYS A 115 3.35 11.66 13.73
C LYS A 115 2.37 12.79 13.38
N PRO A 116 1.54 13.27 14.33
CA PRO A 116 0.61 14.36 14.06
C PRO A 116 1.36 15.59 13.53
N ILE A 117 0.77 16.23 12.52
CA ILE A 117 1.28 17.50 11.98
C ILE A 117 0.93 18.59 13.01
N LEU A 118 1.96 19.27 13.51
CA LEU A 118 1.78 20.41 14.39
C LEU A 118 1.41 21.62 13.53
N HIS A 119 0.19 22.13 13.73
CA HIS A 119 -0.21 23.42 13.18
C HIS A 119 0.11 24.52 14.17
N TYR A 120 0.82 25.54 13.72
CA TYR A 120 1.09 26.73 14.50
C TYR A 120 0.14 27.85 14.09
N ARG A 121 -0.35 28.59 15.08
CA ARG A 121 -1.06 29.85 14.88
C ARG A 121 -0.33 30.90 15.69
N LEU A 122 -0.27 32.13 15.19
CA LEU A 122 0.14 33.27 16.00
C LEU A 122 -0.74 33.34 17.25
N ALA A 123 -0.11 33.36 18.43
CA ALA A 123 -0.82 33.67 19.66
C ALA A 123 -1.31 35.12 19.56
N GLY A 124 -2.60 35.36 19.82
CA GLY A 124 -3.20 36.71 19.73
C GLY A 124 -2.52 37.74 20.64
N CYS A 125 -1.93 37.28 21.75
CA CYS A 125 -0.93 38.00 22.51
C CYS A 125 0.29 37.08 22.65
N PRO A 126 1.48 37.45 22.15
CA PRO A 126 2.67 36.64 22.36
C PRO A 126 2.99 36.57 23.86
N PRO A 127 3.26 35.38 24.43
CA PRO A 127 3.72 35.29 25.81
C PRO A 127 5.05 36.03 25.96
N ALA A 128 5.29 36.63 27.13
CA ALA A 128 6.54 37.32 27.40
C ALA A 128 7.72 36.36 27.16
N ILE A 129 8.76 36.82 26.46
CA ILE A 129 9.90 35.98 26.05
C ILE A 129 10.52 35.25 27.25
N ALA A 130 10.52 35.87 28.44
CA ALA A 130 11.01 35.30 29.68
C ALA A 130 10.21 34.08 30.20
N SER A 131 8.96 33.92 29.78
CA SER A 131 8.08 32.80 30.16
C SER A 131 8.20 31.58 29.25
N LEU A 132 8.94 31.70 28.13
CA LEU A 132 9.13 30.58 27.22
C LEU A 132 10.09 29.56 27.84
N PRO A 133 9.81 28.25 27.73
CA PRO A 133 10.69 27.21 28.24
C PRO A 133 12.07 27.33 27.58
N LYS A 134 13.14 27.25 28.39
CA LYS A 134 14.52 27.21 27.87
C LYS A 134 14.64 26.07 26.87
N ARG A 135 15.22 26.36 25.70
CA ARG A 135 15.39 25.41 24.60
C ARG A 135 16.12 24.16 25.11
N LYS A 136 15.42 23.04 25.21
CA LYS A 136 16.07 21.73 25.40
C LYS A 136 16.74 21.37 24.08
N VAL A 137 18.06 21.50 24.04
CA VAL A 137 18.87 20.88 23.00
C VAL A 137 18.79 19.37 23.26
N ILE A 138 18.29 18.63 22.27
CA ILE A 138 18.27 17.16 22.25
C ILE A 138 19.56 16.71 21.59
#